data_AF-A0AAW4GG98-F1
#
_entry.id   AF-A0AAW4GG98-F1
#
_cell.length_a   1.000
_cell.length_b   1.000
_cell.length_c   1.000
_cell.angle_alpha   90.00
_cell.angle_beta   90.00
_cell.angle_gamma   90.00
#
_symmetry.space_group_name_H-M   'P 1'
#
loop_
_entity.id
_entity.type
_entity.pdbx_description
1 polymer ?
#
loop_
_entity_poly.entity_id
_entity_poly.type
_entity_poly.pdbx_seq_one_letter_code
_entity_poly.pdbx_strand_id
1 'polypeptide(L)'
;MKLPLRALLLSLLLAPAIVLAQQTAERSATYEVDTGDTWVDTQLADINHYAERYPDAFLDEVSRYAGVPRGYIAALATTHQWQAGDIYFACFWAKASGQTCRDSVRAFSQDPEGGWAEVVKRMPAKPQNLHYRAVRHAIVASYEHWDRPITLDATLKRQLKR
;
A
#
# COMPACT_ATOMS: atom_id res chain seq x y z
N MET A 1 27.30 8.30 -56.86
CA MET A 1 27.02 9.21 -55.72
C MET A 1 26.18 8.46 -54.70
N LYS A 2 26.74 8.21 -53.52
CA LYS A 2 26.13 7.44 -52.43
C LYS A 2 25.26 8.40 -51.60
N LEU A 3 23.95 8.23 -51.62
CA LEU A 3 23.07 8.91 -50.64
C LEU A 3 23.36 8.33 -49.25
N PRO A 4 23.55 9.15 -48.20
CA PRO A 4 24.04 8.66 -46.92
C PRO A 4 22.96 7.89 -46.17
N LEU A 5 23.27 6.62 -45.92
CA LEU A 5 22.60 5.67 -45.02
C LEU A 5 22.70 6.12 -43.54
N ARG A 6 22.30 7.37 -43.24
CA ARG A 6 22.39 7.99 -41.91
C ARG A 6 21.05 8.52 -41.37
N ALA A 7 19.96 8.34 -42.11
CA ALA A 7 18.63 8.81 -41.73
C ALA A 7 17.68 7.68 -41.29
N LEU A 8 18.21 6.54 -40.81
CA LEU A 8 17.40 5.37 -40.42
C LEU A 8 17.67 4.87 -38.98
N LEU A 9 18.11 5.76 -38.08
CA LEU A 9 18.51 5.40 -36.71
C LEU A 9 18.04 6.43 -35.67
N LEU A 10 16.76 6.85 -35.73
CA LEU A 10 16.21 7.78 -34.74
C LEU A 10 14.71 7.60 -34.47
N SER A 11 14.21 6.36 -34.51
CA SER A 11 12.78 6.09 -34.28
C SER A 11 12.50 4.95 -33.31
N LEU A 12 13.45 4.58 -32.45
CA LEU A 12 13.30 3.47 -31.53
C LEU A 12 13.59 3.88 -30.08
N LEU A 13 12.74 4.72 -29.49
CA LEU A 13 12.70 4.98 -28.04
C LEU A 13 11.31 5.44 -27.54
N LEU A 14 10.23 5.16 -28.28
CA LEU A 14 8.91 5.07 -27.65
C LEU A 14 8.74 3.64 -27.15
N ALA A 15 9.35 3.34 -26.00
CA ALA A 15 8.77 2.31 -25.16
C ALA A 15 7.33 2.78 -24.85
N PRO A 16 6.29 1.96 -25.10
CA PRO A 16 4.99 2.31 -24.57
C PRO A 16 5.18 2.40 -23.07
N ALA A 17 5.04 3.60 -22.50
CA ALA A 17 4.75 3.73 -21.08
C ALA A 17 3.44 2.97 -20.91
N ILE A 18 3.52 1.72 -20.49
CA ILE A 18 2.34 0.99 -20.06
C ILE A 18 1.96 1.69 -18.76
N VAL A 19 1.18 2.76 -18.88
CA VAL A 19 0.54 3.46 -17.77
C VAL A 19 -0.52 2.49 -17.25
N LEU A 20 -0.08 1.44 -16.57
CA LEU A 20 -0.94 0.45 -15.94
C LEU A 20 -1.47 1.07 -14.66
N ALA A 21 -2.48 1.93 -14.76
CA ALA A 21 -3.34 2.38 -13.65
C ALA A 21 -2.61 2.40 -12.30
N GLN A 22 -1.46 3.09 -12.27
CA GLN A 22 -0.65 3.25 -11.07
C GLN A 22 -1.41 4.21 -10.17
N GLN A 23 -1.18 4.11 -8.86
CA GLN A 23 -1.72 5.06 -7.90
C GLN A 23 -1.47 6.49 -8.42
N THR A 24 -2.55 7.23 -8.73
CA THR A 24 -2.48 8.56 -9.37
C THR A 24 -2.69 9.66 -8.33
N ALA A 25 -2.23 10.88 -8.60
CA ALA A 25 -2.53 12.06 -7.79
C ALA A 25 -4.02 12.21 -7.43
N GLU A 26 -4.93 12.01 -8.40
CA GLU A 26 -6.38 12.11 -8.18
C GLU A 26 -6.86 11.06 -7.17
N ARG A 27 -6.56 9.77 -7.42
CA ARG A 27 -6.89 8.67 -6.50
C ARG A 27 -6.32 8.85 -5.10
N SER A 28 -5.08 9.33 -4.98
CA SER A 28 -4.45 9.63 -3.69
C SER A 28 -5.16 10.78 -2.98
N ALA A 29 -5.53 11.84 -3.71
CA ALA A 29 -6.20 13.02 -3.16
C ALA A 29 -7.65 12.75 -2.72
N THR A 30 -8.34 11.82 -3.39
CA THR A 30 -9.72 11.42 -3.05
C THR A 30 -9.77 10.14 -2.22
N TYR A 31 -8.65 9.71 -1.63
CA TYR A 31 -8.62 8.50 -0.82
C TYR A 31 -9.28 8.76 0.53
N GLU A 32 -10.29 7.94 0.83
CA GLU A 32 -10.97 7.93 2.11
C GLU A 32 -10.79 6.55 2.73
N VAL A 33 -10.45 6.53 4.02
CA VAL A 33 -10.25 5.31 4.78
C VAL A 33 -10.73 5.49 6.20
N ASP A 34 -11.35 4.45 6.74
CA ASP A 34 -11.71 4.38 8.15
C ASP A 34 -11.25 3.03 8.69
N THR A 35 -10.12 3.00 9.38
CA THR A 35 -9.63 1.82 10.11
C THR A 35 -10.10 1.80 11.57
N GLY A 36 -10.79 2.86 12.02
CA GLY A 36 -11.09 3.12 13.44
C GLY A 36 -9.89 3.70 14.20
N ASP A 37 -8.83 4.10 13.50
CA ASP A 37 -7.61 4.68 14.05
C ASP A 37 -7.09 5.80 13.16
N THR A 38 -7.38 7.04 13.57
CA THR A 38 -7.09 8.25 12.79
C THR A 38 -5.61 8.45 12.48
N TRP A 39 -4.70 7.95 13.34
CA TRP A 39 -3.28 8.02 13.05
C TRP A 39 -2.92 7.07 11.91
N VAL A 40 -3.44 5.84 11.93
CA VAL A 40 -3.25 4.87 10.84
C VAL A 40 -3.86 5.42 9.55
N ASP A 41 -5.08 5.96 9.60
CA ASP A 41 -5.78 6.53 8.44
C ASP A 41 -4.95 7.64 7.78
N THR A 42 -4.36 8.54 8.59
CA THR A 42 -3.46 9.60 8.11
C THR A 42 -2.24 9.03 7.38
N GLN A 43 -1.63 7.97 7.92
CA GLN A 43 -0.45 7.37 7.28
C GLN A 43 -0.83 6.58 6.03
N LEU A 44 -2.00 5.94 5.97
CA LEU A 44 -2.46 5.24 4.76
C LEU A 44 -2.69 6.21 3.59
N ALA A 45 -3.24 7.40 3.87
CA ALA A 45 -3.36 8.45 2.87
C ALA A 45 -1.98 8.93 2.36
N ASP A 46 -1.00 9.09 3.25
CA ASP A 46 0.36 9.47 2.85
C ASP A 46 1.09 8.34 2.10
N ILE A 47 0.84 7.07 2.45
CA ILE A 47 1.32 5.89 1.70
C ILE A 47 0.79 5.89 0.26
N ASN A 48 -0.42 6.38 0.00
CA ASN A 48 -0.90 6.53 -1.38
C ASN A 48 -0.06 7.52 -2.18
N HIS A 49 0.24 8.69 -1.62
CA HIS A 49 1.14 9.66 -2.26
C HIS A 49 2.57 9.11 -2.42
N TYR A 50 3.04 8.30 -1.48
CA TYR A 50 4.33 7.62 -1.63
C TYR A 50 4.30 6.63 -2.80
N ALA A 51 3.29 5.76 -2.87
CA ALA A 51 3.15 4.73 -3.90
C ALA A 51 2.90 5.31 -5.30
N GLU A 52 2.30 6.49 -5.40
CA GLU A 52 2.22 7.26 -6.64
C GLU A 52 3.61 7.58 -7.20
N ARG A 53 4.54 8.00 -6.34
CA ARG A 53 5.88 8.42 -6.74
C ARG A 53 6.88 7.26 -6.83
N TYR A 54 6.70 6.25 -5.98
CA TYR A 54 7.63 5.13 -5.81
C TYR A 54 6.89 3.77 -5.81
N PRO A 55 6.18 3.42 -6.89
CA PRO A 55 5.32 2.23 -6.93
C PRO A 55 6.10 0.93 -6.73
N ASP A 56 7.30 0.81 -7.30
CA ASP A 56 8.10 -0.41 -7.14
C ASP A 56 8.61 -0.60 -5.70
N ALA A 57 9.04 0.49 -5.05
CA ALA A 57 9.48 0.44 -3.65
C ALA A 57 8.32 0.09 -2.70
N PHE A 58 7.12 0.60 -2.97
CA PHE A 58 5.90 0.21 -2.26
C PHE A 58 5.61 -1.29 -2.41
N LEU A 59 5.65 -1.82 -3.64
CA LEU A 59 5.40 -3.24 -3.89
C LEU A 59 6.44 -4.14 -3.19
N ASP A 60 7.71 -3.73 -3.19
CA ASP A 60 8.79 -4.45 -2.53
C ASP A 60 8.65 -4.43 -1.01
N GLU A 61 8.22 -3.30 -0.43
CA GLU A 61 7.95 -3.17 1.01
C GLU A 61 6.86 -4.14 1.45
N VAL A 62 5.69 -4.09 0.81
CA VAL A 62 4.57 -4.97 1.15
C VAL A 62 4.96 -6.43 0.90
N SER A 63 5.68 -6.72 -0.20
CA SER A 63 6.08 -8.08 -0.50
C SER A 63 7.01 -8.66 0.56
N ARG A 64 8.06 -7.91 0.92
CA ARG A 64 9.09 -8.35 1.86
C ARG A 64 8.56 -8.44 3.29
N TYR A 65 7.86 -7.41 3.75
CA TYR A 65 7.53 -7.28 5.17
C TYR A 65 6.14 -7.77 5.51
N ALA A 66 5.18 -7.81 4.59
CA ALA A 66 3.93 -8.54 4.82
C ALA A 66 4.02 -10.03 4.41
N GLY A 67 5.10 -10.43 3.72
CA GLY A 67 5.32 -11.83 3.32
C GLY A 67 4.40 -12.29 2.18
N VAL A 68 4.07 -11.39 1.26
CA VAL A 68 3.08 -11.61 0.19
C VAL A 68 3.78 -11.59 -1.16
N PRO A 69 3.42 -12.46 -2.13
CA PRO A 69 4.06 -12.43 -3.45
C PRO A 69 3.87 -11.07 -4.15
N ARG A 70 4.97 -10.46 -4.60
CA ARG A 70 4.95 -9.15 -5.30
C ARG A 70 3.95 -9.10 -6.46
N GLY A 71 3.88 -10.17 -7.26
CA GLY A 71 2.96 -10.27 -8.38
C GLY A 71 1.48 -10.24 -7.97
N TYR A 72 1.13 -10.77 -6.79
CA TYR A 72 -0.24 -10.69 -6.27
C TYR A 72 -0.60 -9.25 -5.90
N ILE A 73 0.30 -8.53 -5.22
CA ILE A 73 0.11 -7.13 -4.83
C ILE A 73 0.00 -6.23 -6.07
N ALA A 74 0.86 -6.46 -7.07
CA ALA A 74 0.81 -5.75 -8.35
C ALA A 74 -0.52 -5.99 -9.08
N ALA A 75 -1.06 -7.22 -9.04
CA ALA A 75 -2.36 -7.53 -9.62
C ALA A 75 -3.52 -6.83 -8.88
N LEU A 76 -3.45 -6.69 -7.56
CA LEU A 76 -4.45 -5.90 -6.80
C LEU A 76 -4.49 -4.45 -7.26
N ALA A 77 -3.34 -3.80 -7.38
CA ALA A 77 -3.26 -2.42 -7.82
C ALA A 77 -3.73 -2.24 -9.27
N THR A 78 -3.24 -3.08 -10.19
CA THR A 78 -3.43 -2.87 -11.64
C THR A 78 -4.72 -3.47 -12.18
N THR A 79 -5.08 -4.69 -11.78
CA THR A 79 -6.23 -5.43 -12.33
C THR A 79 -7.48 -5.16 -11.51
N HIS A 80 -7.35 -5.15 -10.18
CA HIS A 80 -8.48 -4.98 -9.27
C HIS A 80 -8.66 -3.55 -8.78
N GLN A 81 -7.81 -2.63 -9.25
CA GLN A 81 -7.92 -1.19 -8.97
C GLN A 81 -7.96 -0.88 -7.47
N TRP A 82 -7.27 -1.67 -6.65
CA TRP A 82 -7.09 -1.36 -5.23
C TRP A 82 -6.14 -0.17 -5.05
N GLN A 83 -6.41 0.66 -4.04
CA GLN A 83 -5.49 1.72 -3.65
C GLN A 83 -4.35 1.18 -2.78
N ALA A 84 -3.19 1.85 -2.80
CA ALA A 84 -1.99 1.39 -2.10
C ALA A 84 -2.20 1.29 -0.58
N GLY A 85 -2.92 2.23 0.02
CA GLY A 85 -3.29 2.23 1.44
C GLY A 85 -4.14 1.01 1.82
N ASP A 86 -5.13 0.65 1.00
CA ASP A 86 -5.95 -0.54 1.26
C ASP A 86 -5.15 -1.82 1.09
N ILE A 87 -4.28 -1.89 0.08
CA ILE A 87 -3.36 -3.02 -0.12
C ILE A 87 -2.45 -3.17 1.11
N TYR A 88 -1.87 -2.07 1.57
CA TYR A 88 -0.98 -2.03 2.71
C TYR A 88 -1.72 -2.51 3.96
N PHE A 89 -2.85 -1.89 4.29
CA PHE A 89 -3.62 -2.22 5.47
C PHE A 89 -4.10 -3.67 5.43
N ALA A 90 -4.67 -4.13 4.32
CA ALA A 90 -5.12 -5.52 4.17
C ALA A 90 -4.00 -6.52 4.50
N CYS A 91 -2.81 -6.33 3.91
CA CYS A 91 -1.72 -7.28 4.09
C CYS A 91 -1.07 -7.21 5.48
N PHE A 92 -0.83 -6.01 6.03
CA PHE A 92 -0.23 -5.87 7.35
C PHE A 92 -1.20 -6.17 8.49
N TRP A 93 -2.49 -5.86 8.34
CA TRP A 93 -3.53 -6.31 9.27
C TRP A 93 -3.62 -7.82 9.31
N ALA A 94 -3.66 -8.47 8.14
CA ALA A 94 -3.68 -9.93 8.06
C ALA A 94 -2.48 -10.54 8.79
N LYS A 95 -1.27 -10.05 8.51
CA LYS A 95 -0.05 -10.48 9.21
C LYS A 95 -0.15 -10.27 10.73
N ALA A 96 -0.60 -9.10 11.17
CA ALA A 96 -0.75 -8.77 12.59
C ALA A 96 -1.78 -9.65 13.31
N SER A 97 -2.82 -10.10 12.61
CA SER A 97 -3.92 -10.90 13.14
C SER A 97 -3.81 -12.40 12.87
N GLY A 98 -2.70 -12.87 12.30
CA GLY A 98 -2.45 -14.28 12.00
C GLY A 98 -3.25 -14.84 10.82
N GLN A 99 -3.70 -13.97 9.91
CA GLN A 99 -4.47 -14.32 8.71
C GLN A 99 -3.62 -14.11 7.45
N THR A 100 -4.09 -14.59 6.29
CA THR A 100 -3.41 -14.32 5.02
C THR A 100 -3.86 -12.98 4.43
N CYS A 101 -3.00 -12.27 3.70
CA CYS A 101 -3.42 -11.03 3.02
C CYS A 101 -4.62 -11.27 2.09
N ARG A 102 -4.71 -12.48 1.49
CA ARG A 102 -5.86 -12.87 0.66
C ARG A 102 -7.16 -12.90 1.45
N ASP A 103 -7.14 -13.29 2.72
CA ASP A 103 -8.34 -13.32 3.56
C ASP A 103 -8.83 -11.91 3.88
N SER A 104 -7.93 -10.97 4.20
CA SER A 104 -8.27 -9.54 4.37
C SER A 104 -8.78 -8.90 3.09
N VAL A 105 -8.11 -9.17 1.95
CA VAL A 105 -8.57 -8.69 0.63
C VAL A 105 -9.97 -9.23 0.32
N ARG A 106 -10.20 -10.53 0.53
CA ARG A 106 -11.51 -11.15 0.32
C ARG A 106 -12.58 -10.53 1.21
N ALA A 107 -12.30 -10.33 2.49
CA ALA A 107 -13.25 -9.76 3.44
C ALA A 107 -13.69 -8.36 3.02
N PHE A 108 -12.74 -7.49 2.66
CA PHE A 108 -13.04 -6.14 2.20
C PHE A 108 -13.76 -6.14 0.84
N SER A 109 -13.34 -6.97 -0.12
CA SER A 109 -14.00 -7.07 -1.43
C SER A 109 -15.44 -7.61 -1.35
N GLN A 110 -15.76 -8.43 -0.35
CA GLN A 110 -17.11 -8.96 -0.17
C GLN A 110 -18.07 -7.92 0.39
N ASP A 111 -17.60 -7.12 1.33
CA ASP A 111 -18.40 -6.09 2.00
C ASP A 111 -17.49 -4.97 2.53
N PRO A 112 -17.25 -3.91 1.74
CA PRO A 112 -16.46 -2.75 2.15
C PRO A 112 -17.27 -1.76 2.99
N GLU A 113 -18.57 -1.99 3.26
CA GLU A 113 -19.41 -1.06 3.99
C GLU A 113 -18.88 -0.85 5.42
N GLY A 114 -18.83 0.43 5.81
CA GLY A 114 -18.26 0.87 7.09
C GLY A 114 -16.73 0.86 7.12
N GLY A 115 -16.07 0.68 5.97
CA GLY A 115 -14.61 0.74 5.87
C GLY A 115 -13.90 -0.39 6.60
N TRP A 116 -12.59 -0.21 6.80
CA TRP A 116 -11.76 -1.20 7.48
C TRP A 116 -12.19 -1.43 8.92
N ALA A 117 -12.69 -0.41 9.63
CA ALA A 117 -13.17 -0.49 11.00
C ALA A 117 -14.24 -1.58 11.18
N GLU A 118 -15.18 -1.68 10.23
CA GLU A 118 -16.22 -2.71 10.25
C GLU A 118 -15.74 -4.03 9.65
N VAL A 119 -14.95 -3.99 8.57
CA VAL A 119 -14.39 -5.20 7.95
C VAL A 119 -13.62 -6.03 8.96
N VAL A 120 -12.72 -5.42 9.75
CA VAL A 120 -11.89 -6.16 10.72
C VAL A 120 -12.72 -6.79 11.84
N LYS A 121 -13.87 -6.23 12.20
CA LYS A 121 -14.79 -6.80 13.21
C LYS A 121 -15.48 -8.07 12.71
N ARG A 122 -15.73 -8.15 11.40
CA ARG A 122 -16.34 -9.31 10.73
C ARG A 122 -15.35 -10.45 10.48
N MET A 123 -14.04 -10.16 10.49
CA MET A 123 -13.00 -11.16 10.28
C MET A 123 -12.97 -12.23 11.40
N PRO A 124 -12.46 -13.45 11.10
CA PRO A 124 -12.29 -14.53 12.07
C PRO A 124 -11.52 -14.11 13.34
N ALA A 125 -10.39 -13.41 13.17
CA ALA A 125 -9.63 -12.86 14.29
C ALA A 125 -10.21 -11.50 14.69
N LYS A 126 -10.77 -11.41 15.91
CA LYS A 126 -11.34 -10.15 16.41
C LYS A 126 -10.25 -9.09 16.59
N PRO A 127 -10.55 -7.82 16.27
CA PRO A 127 -9.59 -6.73 16.40
C PRO A 127 -9.20 -6.56 17.87
N GLN A 128 -7.90 -6.48 18.11
CA GLN A 128 -7.33 -6.27 19.43
C GLN A 128 -6.32 -5.12 19.36
N ASN A 129 -6.10 -4.44 20.49
CA ASN A 129 -5.13 -3.35 20.57
C ASN A 129 -3.72 -3.76 20.12
N LEU A 130 -3.35 -5.03 20.31
CA LEU A 130 -2.07 -5.56 19.84
C LEU A 130 -1.97 -5.62 18.31
N HIS A 131 -3.07 -5.89 17.59
CA HIS A 131 -3.09 -5.90 16.13
C HIS A 131 -2.84 -4.50 15.58
N TYR A 132 -3.59 -3.51 16.07
CA TYR A 132 -3.35 -2.10 15.71
C TYR A 132 -1.94 -1.66 16.09
N ARG A 133 -1.43 -2.03 17.27
CA ARG A 133 -0.05 -1.72 17.65
C ARG A 133 0.95 -2.30 16.66
N ALA A 134 0.77 -3.55 16.22
CA ALA A 134 1.64 -4.17 15.21
C ALA A 134 1.55 -3.46 13.85
N VAL A 135 0.37 -3.03 13.42
CA VAL A 135 0.21 -2.23 12.19
C VAL A 135 0.93 -0.89 12.32
N ARG A 136 0.81 -0.19 13.45
CA ARG A 136 1.53 1.08 13.67
C ARG A 136 3.06 0.89 13.62
N HIS A 137 3.56 -0.17 14.25
CA HIS A 137 4.97 -0.56 14.17
C HIS A 137 5.42 -0.82 12.73
N ALA A 138 4.61 -1.55 11.96
CA ALA A 138 4.92 -1.81 10.56
C ALA A 138 5.00 -0.51 9.74
N ILE A 139 4.04 0.41 9.93
CA ILE A 139 4.05 1.73 9.28
C ILE A 139 5.32 2.50 9.63
N VAL A 140 5.69 2.60 10.91
CA VAL A 140 6.92 3.30 11.30
C VAL A 140 8.15 2.66 10.66
N ALA A 141 8.26 1.34 10.68
CA ALA A 141 9.37 0.63 10.03
C ALA A 141 9.43 0.91 8.52
N SER A 142 8.30 0.91 7.82
CA SER A 142 8.26 1.24 6.39
C SER A 142 8.71 2.67 6.11
N TYR A 143 8.32 3.64 6.94
CA TYR A 143 8.79 5.02 6.80
C TYR A 143 10.30 5.13 7.02
N GLU A 144 10.84 4.40 8.00
CA GLU A 144 12.29 4.31 8.21
C GLU A 144 13.01 3.69 6.99
N HIS A 145 12.48 2.59 6.43
CA HIS A 145 13.05 1.95 5.23
C HIS A 145 13.03 2.86 3.99
N TRP A 146 12.01 3.71 3.88
CA TRP A 146 11.85 4.66 2.78
C TRP A 146 12.60 5.97 3.00
N ASP A 147 13.30 6.13 4.13
CA ASP A 147 13.90 7.41 4.56
C ASP A 147 12.88 8.56 4.53
N ARG A 148 11.63 8.26 4.92
CA ARG A 148 10.50 9.17 4.89
C ARG A 148 10.24 9.72 6.29
N PRO A 149 10.13 11.05 6.47
CA PRO A 149 9.86 11.61 7.78
C PRO A 149 8.47 11.18 8.28
N ILE A 150 8.41 10.79 9.55
CA ILE A 150 7.17 10.48 10.24
C ILE A 150 7.09 11.20 11.58
N THR A 151 5.99 11.91 11.82
CA THR A 151 5.76 12.60 13.08
C THR A 151 5.03 11.67 14.04
N LEU A 152 5.73 11.30 15.12
CA LEU A 152 5.17 10.48 16.20
C LEU A 152 4.96 11.35 17.44
N ASP A 153 3.73 11.38 17.96
CA ASP A 153 3.45 12.01 19.24
C ASP A 153 4.09 11.25 20.42
N ALA A 154 4.08 11.85 21.61
CA ALA A 154 4.73 11.27 22.79
C ALA A 154 4.09 9.95 23.27
N THR A 155 2.78 9.77 23.03
CA THR A 155 2.04 8.56 23.39
C THR A 155 2.42 7.43 22.45
N LEU A 156 2.40 7.69 21.14
CA LEU A 156 2.76 6.74 20.11
C LEU A 156 4.24 6.35 20.21
N LYS A 157 5.15 7.31 20.40
CA LYS A 157 6.57 7.03 20.69
C LYS A 157 6.75 6.06 21.86
N ARG A 158 5.91 6.16 22.90
CA ARG A 158 5.99 5.26 24.05
C ARG A 158 5.45 3.87 23.75
N GLN A 159 4.39 3.78 22.94
CA GLN A 159 3.82 2.51 22.49
C GLN A 159 4.76 1.74 21.55
N LEU A 160 5.62 2.45 20.82
CA LEU A 160 6.56 1.88 19.86
C LEU A 160 7.96 1.56 20.44
N LYS A 161 8.29 2.05 21.64
CA LYS A 161 9.58 1.78 22.31
C LYS A 161 9.60 0.55 23.21
N ARG A 162 8.49 -0.19 23.31
CA ARG A 162 8.33 -1.34 24.22
C ARG A 162 8.15 -2.63 23.45
#